data_AF-A0A425WQ36-F1
#
_entry.id   AF-A0A425WQ36-F1
#
_cell.length_a   1.000
_cell.length_b   1.000
_cell.length_c   1.000
_cell.angle_alpha   90.00
_cell.angle_beta   90.00
_cell.angle_gamma   90.00
#
_symmetry.space_group_name_H-M   'P 1'
#
loop_
_entity.id
_entity.type
_entity.pdbx_description
1 polymer ?
#
loop_
_entity_poly.entity_id
_entity_poly.type
_entity_poly.pdbx_seq_one_letter_code
_entity_poly.pdbx_strand_id
1 'polypeptide(L)'
;MTFWAWLRAHALINPGLQATESADARCAAMLERIHSLASLCTLAPALKTLLCLSGIGFRCAFTFCAKMCDFSRLCSGRKVTSWLGLAPSQSSSAASRRLTDISKCAPRLLGKR
;
A
#
# COMPACT_ATOMS: atom_id res chain seq x y z
N MET A 1 -6.43 -20.84 17.19
CA MET A 1 -6.39 -19.70 18.13
C MET A 1 -6.33 -18.42 17.30
N THR A 2 -7.25 -17.47 17.46
CA THR A 2 -7.23 -16.21 16.68
C THR A 2 -6.17 -15.25 17.24
N PHE A 3 -5.69 -14.32 16.42
CA PHE A 3 -4.79 -13.25 16.87
C PHE A 3 -5.32 -12.52 18.11
N TRP A 4 -6.59 -12.14 18.10
CA TRP A 4 -7.26 -11.47 19.23
C TRP A 4 -7.33 -12.36 20.47
N ALA A 5 -7.57 -13.67 20.32
CA ALA A 5 -7.54 -14.60 21.45
C ALA A 5 -6.14 -14.76 22.04
N TRP A 6 -5.10 -14.84 21.19
CA TRP A 6 -3.70 -14.87 21.64
C TRP A 6 -3.30 -13.58 22.37
N LEU A 7 -3.73 -12.43 21.85
CA LEU A 7 -3.39 -11.11 22.42
C LEU A 7 -4.06 -10.90 23.79
N ARG A 8 -5.31 -11.35 23.96
CA ARG A 8 -5.99 -11.39 25.27
C ARG A 8 -5.28 -12.31 26.26
N ALA A 9 -4.78 -13.46 25.81
CA ALA A 9 -4.08 -14.42 26.65
C ALA A 9 -2.75 -13.88 27.24
N HIS A 10 -2.14 -12.86 26.60
CA HIS A 10 -0.90 -12.24 27.06
C HIS A 10 -1.12 -10.93 27.83
N ALA A 11 -2.31 -10.70 28.37
CA ALA A 11 -2.66 -9.62 29.30
C ALA A 11 -2.31 -8.17 28.84
N LEU A 12 -2.17 -7.94 27.53
CA LEU A 12 -2.05 -6.60 26.93
C LEU A 12 -3.42 -5.88 26.87
N ILE A 13 -4.20 -5.97 27.96
CA ILE A 13 -5.56 -5.43 28.04
C ILE A 13 -5.47 -3.93 28.33
N ASN A 14 -5.41 -3.15 27.26
CA ASN A 14 -5.66 -1.72 27.30
C ASN A 14 -7.11 -1.45 26.85
N PRO A 15 -7.84 -0.46 27.40
CA PRO A 15 -9.19 -0.10 26.95
C PRO A 15 -9.31 0.13 25.43
N GLY A 16 -8.22 0.49 24.75
CA GLY A 16 -8.17 0.58 23.29
C GLY A 16 -8.34 -0.75 22.54
N LEU A 17 -8.14 -1.90 23.19
CA LEU A 17 -8.10 -3.21 22.52
C LEU A 17 -9.47 -3.64 21.95
N GLN A 18 -10.55 -3.41 22.68
CA GLN A 18 -11.90 -3.72 22.21
C GLN A 18 -12.33 -2.78 21.07
N ALA A 19 -11.89 -1.52 21.14
CA ALA A 19 -12.14 -0.54 20.09
C ALA A 19 -11.40 -0.88 18.79
N THR A 20 -10.15 -1.35 18.88
CA THR A 20 -9.38 -1.79 17.71
C THR A 20 -9.92 -3.08 17.10
N GLU A 21 -10.30 -4.05 17.93
CA GLU A 21 -10.90 -5.30 17.45
C GLU A 21 -12.23 -5.08 16.73
N SER A 22 -13.11 -4.26 17.32
CA SER A 22 -14.38 -3.90 16.68
C SER A 22 -14.18 -3.06 15.42
N ALA A 23 -13.13 -2.23 15.34
CA ALA A 23 -12.74 -1.55 14.11
C ALA A 23 -12.27 -2.54 13.03
N ASP A 24 -11.43 -3.51 13.38
CA ASP A 24 -10.96 -4.54 12.46
C ASP A 24 -12.10 -5.42 11.95
N ALA A 25 -13.05 -5.79 12.81
CA ALA A 25 -14.25 -6.52 12.42
C ALA A 25 -15.10 -5.73 11.41
N ARG A 26 -15.31 -4.42 11.64
CA ARG A 26 -16.02 -3.53 10.70
C ARG A 26 -15.28 -3.40 9.36
N CYS A 27 -13.95 -3.26 9.39
CA CYS A 27 -13.11 -3.22 8.20
C CYS A 27 -13.23 -4.53 7.39
N ALA A 28 -13.18 -5.69 8.06
CA ALA A 28 -13.34 -6.99 7.41
C ALA A 28 -14.71 -7.12 6.74
N ALA A 29 -15.80 -6.79 7.45
CA ALA A 29 -17.15 -6.83 6.89
C ALA A 29 -17.32 -5.89 5.68
N MET A 30 -16.71 -4.71 5.72
CA MET A 30 -16.71 -3.78 4.59
C MET A 30 -15.91 -4.32 3.40
N LEU A 31 -14.76 -4.93 3.64
CA LEU A 31 -13.93 -5.52 2.59
C LEU A 31 -14.62 -6.68 1.88
N GLU A 32 -15.39 -7.52 2.59
CA GLU A 32 -16.19 -8.58 1.97
C GLU A 32 -17.25 -8.02 1.01
N ARG A 33 -17.94 -6.96 1.42
CA ARG A 33 -18.90 -6.26 0.55
C ARG A 33 -18.21 -5.69 -0.69
N ILE A 34 -17.08 -5.02 -0.51
CA ILE A 34 -16.27 -4.49 -1.61
C ILE A 34 -15.78 -5.60 -2.53
N HIS A 35 -15.35 -6.74 -1.99
CA HIS A 35 -14.87 -7.88 -2.76
C HIS A 35 -15.93 -8.37 -3.75
N SER A 36 -17.20 -8.44 -3.32
CA SER A 36 -18.32 -8.82 -4.20
C SER A 36 -18.56 -7.84 -5.36
N LEU A 37 -18.20 -6.57 -5.19
CA LEU A 37 -18.39 -5.50 -6.17
C LEU A 37 -17.12 -5.18 -6.97
N ALA A 38 -15.97 -5.74 -6.59
CA ALA A 38 -14.67 -5.34 -7.11
C ALA A 38 -14.54 -5.59 -8.62
N SER A 39 -15.20 -6.61 -9.16
CA SER A 39 -15.21 -6.93 -10.59
C SER A 39 -15.92 -5.88 -11.45
N LEU A 40 -16.82 -5.08 -10.85
CA LEU A 40 -17.59 -4.04 -11.52
C LEU A 40 -16.86 -2.69 -11.55
N CYS A 41 -15.78 -2.55 -10.78
CA CYS A 41 -15.03 -1.31 -10.68
C CYS A 41 -14.09 -1.12 -11.88
N THR A 42 -13.89 0.13 -12.29
CA THR A 42 -12.91 0.52 -13.32
C THR A 42 -11.47 0.11 -12.98
N LEU A 43 -11.17 -0.11 -11.70
CA LEU A 43 -9.87 -0.53 -11.18
C LEU A 43 -9.64 -2.05 -11.23
N ALA A 44 -10.63 -2.85 -11.66
CA ALA A 44 -10.56 -4.32 -11.66
C ALA A 44 -9.33 -4.90 -12.38
N PRO A 45 -8.89 -4.38 -13.56
CA PRO A 45 -7.68 -4.90 -14.22
C PRO A 45 -6.41 -4.69 -13.39
N ALA A 46 -6.25 -3.50 -12.80
CA ALA A 46 -5.10 -3.18 -11.95
C ALA A 46 -5.09 -4.03 -10.67
N LEU A 47 -6.27 -4.24 -10.08
CA LEU A 47 -6.46 -5.09 -8.91
C LEU A 47 -6.04 -6.54 -9.20
N LYS A 48 -6.44 -7.09 -10.35
CA LYS A 48 -6.07 -8.44 -10.77
C LYS A 48 -4.56 -8.59 -10.94
N THR A 49 -3.90 -7.62 -11.55
CA THR A 49 -2.43 -7.63 -11.71
C THR A 49 -1.72 -7.62 -10.36
N LEU A 50 -2.18 -6.80 -9.41
CA LEU A 50 -1.60 -6.75 -8.06
C LEU A 50 -1.79 -8.06 -7.28
N LEU A 51 -2.94 -8.71 -7.43
CA LEU A 51 -3.22 -10.00 -6.80
C LEU A 51 -2.36 -11.14 -7.35
N CYS A 52 -1.75 -10.99 -8.54
CA CYS A 52 -0.78 -11.96 -9.05
C CYS A 52 0.57 -11.89 -8.32
N LEU A 53 0.86 -10.81 -7.58
CA LEU A 53 2.10 -10.71 -6.80
C LEU A 53 1.97 -11.48 -5.49
N SER A 54 2.93 -12.36 -5.24
CA SER A 54 3.03 -13.06 -3.96
C SER A 54 3.12 -12.06 -2.80
N GLY A 55 2.33 -12.29 -1.76
CA GLY A 55 2.26 -11.43 -0.57
C GLY A 55 1.31 -10.24 -0.67
N ILE A 56 0.69 -9.97 -1.84
CA ILE A 56 -0.33 -8.92 -1.97
C ILE A 56 -1.74 -9.53 -1.84
N GLY A 57 -2.34 -9.35 -0.66
CA GLY A 57 -3.74 -9.71 -0.43
C GLY A 57 -4.74 -8.66 -0.96
N PHE A 58 -6.01 -9.06 -1.08
CA PHE A 58 -7.09 -8.20 -1.59
C PHE A 58 -7.19 -6.85 -0.88
N ARG A 59 -7.12 -6.82 0.46
CA ARG A 59 -7.14 -5.58 1.25
C ARG A 59 -6.05 -4.62 0.80
N CYS A 60 -4.82 -5.10 0.64
CA CYS A 60 -3.69 -4.29 0.21
C CYS A 60 -3.85 -3.84 -1.24
N ALA A 61 -4.20 -4.75 -2.16
CA ALA A 61 -4.39 -4.42 -3.57
C ALA A 61 -5.50 -3.38 -3.77
N PHE A 62 -6.65 -3.56 -3.12
CA PHE A 62 -7.81 -2.69 -3.26
C PHE A 62 -7.54 -1.30 -2.68
N THR A 63 -7.02 -1.23 -1.45
CA THR A 63 -6.68 0.06 -0.82
C THR A 63 -5.62 0.80 -1.62
N PHE A 64 -4.64 0.09 -2.19
CA PHE A 64 -3.65 0.68 -3.09
C PHE A 64 -4.31 1.26 -4.35
N CYS A 65 -5.13 0.49 -5.06
CA CYS A 65 -5.88 0.96 -6.22
C CYS A 65 -6.74 2.19 -5.89
N ALA A 66 -7.48 2.16 -4.77
CA ALA A 66 -8.32 3.25 -4.32
C ALA A 66 -7.55 4.51 -3.93
N LYS A 67 -6.33 4.36 -3.38
CA LYS A 67 -5.45 5.49 -3.05
C LYS A 67 -4.81 6.10 -4.29
N MET A 68 -4.52 5.28 -5.30
CA MET A 68 -3.88 5.74 -6.51
C MET A 68 -4.88 6.41 -7.46
N CYS A 69 -6.04 5.79 -7.72
CA CYS A 69 -7.09 6.18 -8.70
C CYS A 69 -6.64 6.43 -10.16
N ASP A 70 -5.38 6.83 -10.39
CA ASP A 70 -4.77 7.15 -11.67
C ASP A 70 -3.36 6.53 -11.75
N PHE A 71 -3.27 5.42 -12.47
CA PHE A 71 -2.03 4.69 -12.70
C PHE A 71 -1.11 5.32 -13.76
N SER A 72 -1.57 6.35 -14.48
CA SER A 72 -0.72 7.05 -15.47
C SER A 72 0.47 7.76 -14.82
N ARG A 73 0.39 8.03 -13.51
CA ARG A 73 1.51 8.56 -12.73
C ARG A 73 2.66 7.55 -12.58
N LEU A 74 2.39 6.26 -12.80
CA LEU A 74 3.31 5.14 -12.62
C LEU A 74 3.74 4.49 -13.95
N CYS A 75 3.79 5.23 -15.05
CA CYS A 75 4.18 4.71 -16.39
C CYS A 75 5.62 4.16 -16.52
N SER A 76 6.40 4.06 -15.45
CA SER A 76 7.74 3.48 -15.48
C SER A 76 8.12 2.93 -14.11
N GLY A 77 8.85 1.81 -14.09
CA GLY A 77 9.41 1.24 -12.86
C GLY A 77 10.19 2.26 -12.02
N ARG A 78 10.88 3.22 -12.66
CA ARG A 78 11.56 4.33 -11.94
C ARG A 78 10.60 5.26 -11.20
N LYS A 79 9.42 5.52 -11.76
CA LYS A 79 8.39 6.35 -11.09
C LYS A 79 7.76 5.58 -9.93
N VAL A 80 7.57 4.27 -10.07
CA VAL A 80 7.09 3.39 -8.99
C VAL A 80 8.08 3.33 -7.83
N THR A 81 9.35 3.04 -8.11
CA THR A 81 10.38 3.00 -7.06
C THR A 81 10.58 4.37 -6.41
N SER A 82 10.49 5.46 -7.18
CA SER A 82 10.49 6.81 -6.64
C SER A 82 9.30 7.05 -5.72
N TRP A 83 8.08 6.70 -6.12
CA TRP A 83 6.86 6.89 -5.31
C TRP A 83 6.91 6.11 -3.99
N LEU A 84 7.44 4.88 -4.04
CA LEU A 84 7.63 4.03 -2.86
C LEU A 84 8.77 4.51 -1.94
N GLY A 85 9.58 5.50 -2.35
CA GLY A 85 10.78 5.89 -1.61
C GLY A 85 11.92 4.86 -1.68
N LEU A 86 11.88 3.97 -2.68
CA LEU A 86 12.88 2.92 -2.92
C LEU A 86 13.91 3.31 -3.99
N ALA A 87 13.72 4.44 -4.66
CA ALA A 87 14.70 4.94 -5.61
C ALA A 87 15.86 5.60 -4.84
N PRO A 88 17.12 5.18 -5.08
CA PRO A 88 18.27 5.85 -4.53
C PRO A 88 18.29 7.30 -5.02
N SER A 89 18.67 8.23 -4.15
CA SER A 89 18.87 9.61 -4.56
C SER A 89 20.04 9.65 -5.54
N GLN A 90 19.83 10.26 -6.71
CA GLN A 90 20.85 10.41 -7.72
C GLN A 90 20.97 11.89 -8.07
N SER A 91 22.14 12.47 -7.83
CA SER A 91 22.50 13.76 -8.42
C SER A 91 23.30 13.49 -9.68
N SER A 92 22.72 13.84 -10.84
CA SER A 92 23.45 13.87 -12.10
C SER A 92 23.60 15.32 -12.55
N SER A 93 24.79 15.86 -12.41
CA SER A 93 25.21 17.05 -13.14
C SER A 93 25.82 16.58 -14.46
N ALA A 94 25.74 17.35 -15.55
CA ALA A 94 26.13 16.92 -16.90
C ALA A 94 27.53 16.25 -17.05
N ALA A 95 28.42 16.39 -16.05
CA ALA A 95 29.74 15.76 -16.01
C ALA A 95 29.96 14.75 -14.84
N SER A 96 29.00 14.53 -13.95
CA SER A 96 29.20 13.68 -12.76
C SER A 96 27.92 12.96 -12.35
N ARG A 97 28.06 11.65 -12.11
CA ARG A 97 26.96 10.77 -11.67
C ARG A 97 27.30 10.21 -10.29
N ARG A 98 26.65 10.73 -9.23
CA ARG A 98 26.75 10.18 -7.88
C ARG A 98 25.44 9.51 -7.48
N LEU A 99 25.54 8.24 -7.07
CA LEU A 99 24.50 7.58 -6.30
C LEU A 99 24.71 7.98 -4.84
N THR A 100 23.71 8.62 -4.23
CA THR A 100 23.72 8.92 -2.80
C THR A 100 22.91 7.87 -2.04
N ASP A 101 22.89 7.97 -0.71
CA ASP A 101 22.22 7.00 0.16
C ASP A 101 20.76 6.75 -0.21
N ILE A 102 20.24 5.62 0.26
CA ILE A 102 18.81 5.30 0.21
C ILE A 102 18.08 6.39 1.01
N SER A 103 17.43 7.30 0.29
CA SER A 103 16.67 8.38 0.89
C SER A 103 15.37 7.83 1.47
N LYS A 104 15.08 8.17 2.73
CA LYS A 104 13.78 7.91 3.38
C LYS A 104 12.62 8.66 2.71
N CYS A 105 12.92 9.62 1.83
CA CYS A 105 11.96 10.37 1.04
C CYS A 105 11.99 9.96 -0.43
N ALA A 106 10.81 9.91 -1.05
CA ALA A 106 10.66 9.80 -2.50
C ALA A 106 11.45 10.92 -3.22
N PRO A 107 12.21 10.60 -4.29
CA PRO A 107 12.81 11.61 -5.16
C PRO A 107 11.76 12.59 -5.68
N ARG A 108 12.18 13.85 -5.91
CA ARG A 108 11.37 14.96 -6.47
C ARG A 108 11.04 14.74 -7.97
N LEU A 109 10.72 13.52 -8.38
CA LEU A 109 10.31 13.19 -9.75
C LEU A 109 8.78 13.11 -9.89
N LEU A 110 8.06 13.07 -8.78
CA LEU A 110 6.61 13.19 -8.74
C LEU A 110 6.26 14.61 -8.29
N GLY A 111 6.20 15.51 -9.28
CA GLY A 111 5.81 16.91 -9.06
C GLY A 111 4.42 17.00 -8.41
N LYS A 112 4.31 17.85 -7.39
CA LYS A 112 3.03 18.28 -6.82
C LYS A 112 2.21 18.97 -7.91
N ARG A 113 0.97 18.50 -8.10
CA ARG A 113 -0.15 19.33 -8.53
C ARG A 113 -1.25 19.13 -7.51
#